data_AF-A0A377TF65-F1
#
_entry.id   AF-A0A377TF65-F1
#
_cell.length_a   1.000
_cell.length_b   1.000
_cell.length_c   1.000
_cell.angle_alpha   90.00
_cell.angle_beta   90.00
_cell.angle_gamma   90.00
#
_symmetry.space_group_name_H-M   'P 1'
#
loop_
_entity.id
_entity.type
_entity.pdbx_description
1 polymer ?
#
loop_
_entity_poly.entity_id
_entity_poly.type
_entity_poly.pdbx_seq_one_letter_code
_entity_poly.pdbx_strand_id
1 'polypeptide(L)'
;MHNNPEQRWTLESLAAHVGMSRSAFAKHFKDTVGSAPIEYLTHWRMLLACDRLKNSADSIARIATSLGYESESAFGKAFKRVIGCSPRQHR
;
A
#
# COMPACT_ATOMS: atom_id res chain seq x y z
N MET A 1 3.12 8.14 -5.92
CA MET A 1 2.72 7.12 -4.92
C MET A 1 3.88 6.57 -4.11
N HIS A 2 5.01 6.16 -4.72
CA HIS A 2 6.09 5.47 -4.00
C HIS A 2 6.77 6.31 -2.92
N ASN A 3 6.93 7.61 -3.16
CA ASN A 3 7.58 8.53 -2.22
C ASN A 3 6.69 8.92 -1.03
N ASN A 4 5.36 8.83 -1.19
CA ASN A 4 4.38 9.18 -0.16
C ASN A 4 3.38 8.03 -0.02
N PRO A 5 3.81 6.84 0.42
CA PRO A 5 2.95 5.67 0.51
C PRO A 5 1.82 5.86 1.53
N GLU A 6 1.98 6.72 2.53
CA GLU A 6 1.02 7.03 3.58
C GLU A 6 -0.19 7.83 3.11
N GLN A 7 -0.06 8.57 2.00
CA GLN A 7 -1.16 9.37 1.46
C GLN A 7 -2.35 8.50 1.05
N ARG A 8 -3.56 9.03 1.22
CA ARG A 8 -4.82 8.39 0.80
C ARG A 8 -5.01 8.52 -0.71
N TRP A 9 -4.17 7.83 -1.47
CA TRP A 9 -4.29 7.76 -2.91
C TRP A 9 -5.62 7.11 -3.30
N THR A 10 -6.43 7.84 -4.04
CA THR A 10 -7.60 7.31 -4.73
C THR A 10 -7.33 7.25 -6.22
N LEU A 11 -8.14 6.47 -6.95
CA LEU A 11 -8.00 6.38 -8.40
C LEU A 11 -8.21 7.76 -9.07
N GLU A 12 -9.13 8.55 -8.53
CA GLU A 12 -9.39 9.93 -8.94
C GLU A 12 -8.16 10.81 -8.74
N SER A 13 -7.55 10.77 -7.55
CA SER A 13 -6.37 11.57 -7.26
C SER A 13 -5.20 11.20 -8.19
N LEU A 14 -4.96 9.91 -8.42
CA LEU A 14 -3.87 9.44 -9.28
C LEU A 14 -4.11 9.82 -10.74
N ALA A 15 -5.34 9.64 -11.24
CA ALA A 15 -5.71 10.01 -12.59
C ALA A 15 -5.56 11.52 -12.83
N ALA A 16 -5.96 12.35 -11.85
CA ALA A 16 -5.77 13.79 -11.90
C ALA A 16 -4.29 14.20 -11.95
N HIS A 17 -3.41 13.51 -11.19
CA HIS A 17 -1.97 13.79 -11.20
C HIS A 17 -1.31 13.54 -12.56
N VAL A 18 -1.88 12.65 -13.38
CA VAL A 18 -1.34 12.29 -14.71
C VAL A 18 -2.16 12.85 -15.87
N GLY A 19 -3.16 13.69 -15.59
CA GLY A 19 -3.99 14.33 -16.63
C GLY A 19 -4.92 13.37 -17.38
N MET A 20 -5.31 12.25 -16.76
CA MET A 20 -6.18 11.24 -17.38
C MET A 20 -7.54 11.17 -16.70
N SER A 21 -8.55 10.66 -17.41
CA SER A 21 -9.78 10.22 -16.77
C SER A 21 -9.51 9.00 -15.88
N ARG A 22 -10.36 8.79 -14.86
CA ARG A 22 -10.23 7.64 -13.93
C ARG A 22 -10.15 6.29 -14.66
N SER A 23 -11.02 6.07 -15.64
CA SER A 23 -11.13 4.80 -16.37
C SER A 23 -9.95 4.59 -17.32
N ALA A 24 -9.54 5.65 -18.03
CA ALA A 24 -8.37 5.61 -18.90
C ALA A 24 -7.11 5.30 -18.09
N PHE A 25 -6.93 5.97 -16.95
CA PHE A 25 -5.81 5.72 -16.05
C PHE A 25 -5.81 4.29 -15.50
N ALA A 26 -6.95 3.80 -14.97
CA ALA A 26 -7.04 2.45 -14.44
C ALA A 26 -6.69 1.38 -15.49
N LYS A 27 -7.20 1.54 -16.72
CA LYS A 27 -6.91 0.65 -17.83
C LYS A 27 -5.43 0.72 -18.23
N HIS A 28 -4.92 1.91 -18.49
CA HIS A 28 -3.53 2.11 -18.90
C HIS A 28 -2.55 1.57 -17.86
N PHE A 29 -2.80 1.84 -16.58
CA PHE A 29 -1.97 1.33 -15.49
C PHE A 29 -2.00 -0.20 -15.42
N LYS A 30 -3.19 -0.82 -15.51
CA LYS A 30 -3.30 -2.28 -15.49
C LYS A 30 -2.62 -2.92 -16.70
N ASP A 31 -2.77 -2.34 -17.88
CA ASP A 31 -2.15 -2.85 -19.12
C ASP A 31 -0.60 -2.73 -19.05
N THR A 32 -0.07 -1.76 -18.30
CA THR A 32 1.39 -1.52 -18.17
C THR A 32 2.02 -2.26 -16.98
N VAL A 33 1.37 -2.28 -15.82
CA VAL A 33 1.91 -2.78 -14.54
C VAL A 33 1.34 -4.17 -14.18
N GLY A 34 0.25 -4.60 -14.84
CA GLY A 34 -0.38 -5.90 -14.64
C GLY A 34 -1.39 -5.98 -13.47
N SER A 35 -1.56 -4.90 -12.70
CA SER A 35 -2.47 -4.84 -11.54
C SER A 35 -3.17 -3.49 -11.45
N ALA A 36 -4.26 -3.41 -10.69
CA ALA A 36 -4.94 -2.13 -10.49
C ALA A 36 -4.09 -1.18 -9.62
N PRO A 37 -4.16 0.16 -9.82
CA PRO A 37 -3.32 1.12 -9.09
C PRO A 37 -3.37 0.98 -7.55
N ILE A 38 -4.57 0.77 -7.00
CA ILE A 38 -4.78 0.67 -5.54
C ILE A 38 -4.30 -0.67 -4.98
N GLU A 39 -4.42 -1.73 -5.78
CA GLU A 39 -3.87 -3.05 -5.43
C GLU A 39 -2.35 -3.00 -5.42
N TYR A 40 -1.75 -2.40 -6.45
CA TYR A 40 -0.32 -2.17 -6.53
C TYR A 40 0.21 -1.35 -5.35
N LEU A 41 -0.48 -0.25 -4.99
CA LEU A 41 -0.13 0.53 -3.78
C LEU A 41 -0.22 -0.31 -2.51
N THR A 42 -1.23 -1.17 -2.39
CA THR A 42 -1.37 -2.05 -1.24
C THR A 42 -0.16 -2.99 -1.15
N HIS A 43 0.25 -3.62 -2.25
CA HIS A 43 1.45 -4.46 -2.28
C HIS A 43 2.71 -3.69 -1.94
N TRP A 44 2.88 -2.49 -2.51
CA TRP A 44 4.02 -1.62 -2.20
C TRP A 44 4.11 -1.29 -0.71
N ARG A 45 2.98 -0.91 -0.08
CA ARG A 45 2.92 -0.67 1.37
C ARG A 45 3.34 -1.90 2.17
N MET A 46 2.94 -3.10 1.76
CA MET A 46 3.31 -4.34 2.46
C MET A 46 4.78 -4.68 2.33
N LEU A 47 5.41 -4.42 1.18
CA LEU A 47 6.86 -4.60 1.01
C LEU A 47 7.65 -3.68 1.94
N LEU A 48 7.24 -2.40 2.03
CA LEU A 48 7.82 -1.46 3.00
C LEU A 48 7.58 -1.89 4.45
N ALA A 49 6.43 -2.47 4.74
CA ALA A 49 6.15 -3.00 6.07
C ALA A 49 7.06 -4.19 6.41
N CYS A 50 7.25 -5.14 5.49
CA CYS A 50 8.17 -6.26 5.66
C CYS A 50 9.60 -5.79 5.96
N ASP A 51 10.08 -4.79 5.21
CA ASP A 51 11.38 -4.19 5.44
C ASP A 51 11.49 -3.58 6.85
N ARG A 52 10.53 -2.72 7.24
CA ARG A 52 10.52 -2.08 8.56
C ARG A 52 10.37 -3.08 9.72
N LEU A 53 9.56 -4.13 9.55
CA LEU A 53 9.39 -5.15 10.58
C LEU A 53 10.69 -5.90 10.90
N LYS A 54 11.57 -6.07 9.89
CA LYS A 54 12.86 -6.75 10.01
C LYS A 54 13.99 -5.80 10.44
N ASN A 55 13.96 -4.57 9.92
CA ASN A 55 15.08 -3.64 9.99
C ASN A 55 14.88 -2.49 11.00
N SER A 56 13.74 -2.42 11.69
CA SER A 56 13.48 -1.40 12.71
C SER A 56 12.86 -1.96 13.99
N ALA A 57 13.03 -1.21 15.08
CA ALA A 57 12.40 -1.48 16.38
C ALA A 57 11.01 -0.82 16.51
N ASP A 58 10.46 -0.25 15.43
CA ASP A 58 9.17 0.44 15.47
C ASP A 58 8.04 -0.51 15.91
N SER A 59 7.05 0.00 16.63
CA SER A 59 5.85 -0.78 16.91
C SER A 59 5.05 -1.06 15.63
N ILE A 60 4.30 -2.16 15.61
CA ILE A 60 3.38 -2.47 14.49
C ILE A 60 2.39 -1.32 14.27
N ALA A 61 1.91 -0.68 15.35
CA ALA A 61 1.10 0.53 15.30
C ALA A 61 1.75 1.65 14.49
N ARG A 62 3.00 1.97 14.83
CA ARG A 62 3.76 3.04 14.19
C ARG A 62 4.02 2.73 12.71
N ILE A 63 4.36 1.48 12.40
CA ILE A 63 4.52 1.02 11.02
C ILE A 63 3.19 1.17 10.24
N ALA A 64 2.07 0.71 10.80
CA ALA A 64 0.76 0.82 10.18
C ALA A 64 0.39 2.28 9.85
N THR A 65 0.48 3.18 10.83
CA THR A 65 0.17 4.61 10.64
C THR A 65 1.09 5.26 9.62
N SER A 66 2.39 4.95 9.67
CA SER A 66 3.38 5.48 8.71
C SER A 66 3.20 4.99 7.27
N LEU A 67 2.32 4.01 7.04
CA LEU A 67 1.96 3.48 5.73
C LEU A 67 0.51 3.83 5.35
N GLY A 68 -0.14 4.74 6.10
CA GLY A 68 -1.47 5.24 5.79
C GLY A 68 -2.61 4.30 6.19
N TYR A 69 -2.41 3.46 7.21
CA TYR A 69 -3.48 2.68 7.83
C TYR A 69 -3.99 3.35 9.09
N GLU A 70 -5.31 3.49 9.20
CA GLU A 70 -5.98 4.13 10.33
C GLU A 70 -5.97 3.27 11.61
N SER A 71 -5.69 1.97 11.49
CA SER A 71 -5.59 1.06 12.63
C SER A 71 -4.66 -0.12 12.37
N GLU A 72 -4.09 -0.68 13.46
CA GLU A 72 -3.34 -1.93 13.43
C GLU A 72 -4.16 -3.10 12.89
N SER A 73 -5.47 -3.13 13.18
CA SER A 73 -6.36 -4.18 12.71
C SER A 73 -6.54 -4.14 11.20
N ALA A 74 -6.76 -2.94 10.62
CA ALA A 74 -6.85 -2.77 9.18
C ALA A 74 -5.54 -3.16 8.48
N PHE A 75 -4.41 -2.72 9.04
CA PHE A 75 -3.09 -3.10 8.56
C PHE A 75 -2.85 -4.62 8.64
N GLY A 76 -3.12 -5.24 9.79
CA GLY A 76 -2.91 -6.67 9.99
C GLY A 76 -3.74 -7.54 9.04
N LYS A 77 -4.99 -7.15 8.75
CA LYS A 77 -5.84 -7.81 7.74
C LYS A 77 -5.24 -7.69 6.34
N ALA A 78 -4.82 -6.49 5.95
CA ALA A 78 -4.20 -6.25 4.64
C ALA A 78 -2.87 -7.01 4.50
N PHE A 79 -2.03 -6.97 5.53
CA PHE A 79 -0.73 -7.65 5.56
C PHE A 79 -0.90 -9.16 5.45
N LYS A 80 -1.79 -9.76 6.23
CA LYS A 80 -2.05 -11.21 6.13
C LYS A 80 -2.59 -11.61 4.76
N ARG A 81 -3.43 -10.78 4.14
CA ARG A 81 -3.96 -11.04 2.79
C ARG A 81 -2.86 -11.06 1.72
N VAL A 82 -1.86 -10.18 1.84
CA VAL A 82 -0.82 -10.00 0.82
C VAL A 82 0.41 -10.89 1.07
N ILE A 83 0.86 -10.98 2.33
CA ILE A 83 2.09 -11.66 2.72
C ILE A 83 1.82 -13.12 3.15
N GLY A 84 0.59 -13.45 3.54
CA GLY A 84 0.19 -14.81 3.95
C GLY A 84 0.32 -15.10 5.45
N CYS A 85 1.02 -14.26 6.22
CA CYS A 85 1.12 -14.36 7.67
C CYS A 85 0.82 -13.02 8.36
N SER A 86 0.64 -13.01 9.68
CA SER A 86 0.43 -11.75 10.41
C SER A 86 1.74 -10.95 10.57
N PRO A 87 1.68 -9.61 10.74
CA PRO A 87 2.87 -8.80 10.99
C PRO A 87 3.73 -9.29 12.17
N ARG A 88 3.09 -9.81 13.23
CA ARG A 88 3.78 -10.37 14.40
C ARG A 88 4.53 -11.67 14.09
N GLN A 89 4.03 -12.48 13.16
CA GLN A 89 4.70 -13.71 12.72
C GLN A 89 5.82 -13.44 11.72
N HIS A 90 5.84 -12.26 11.08
CA HIS A 90 6.85 -11.89 10.08
C HIS A 90 8.06 -11.17 10.68
N ARG A 91 7.91 -10.63 11.89
CA ARG A 91 9.03 -10.08 12.67
C ARG A 91 9.93 -11.21 13.15
#